data_AF-A0A9E3FLK8-F1
#
_entry.id   AF-A0A9E3FLK8-F1
#
_cell.length_a   1.000
_cell.length_b   1.000
_cell.length_c   1.000
_cell.angle_alpha   90.00
_cell.angle_beta   90.00
_cell.angle_gamma   90.00
#
_symmetry.space_group_name_H-M   'P 1'
#
loop_
_entity.id
_entity.type
_entity.pdbx_description
1 polymer ?
#
loop_
_entity_poly.entity_id
_entity_poly.type
_entity_poly.pdbx_seq_one_letter_code
_entity_poly.pdbx_strand_id
1 'polypeptide(L)' 'MSALWYFVWIEGPRGPEPQKWSADGLWGQLGRQDVIVRYELSDREAKLSLDDLARLRPAPVER' A
#
# COMPACT_ATOMS: atom_id res chain seq x y z
N MET A 1 3.86 -21.58 0.82
CA MET A 1 3.60 -20.35 1.58
C MET A 1 3.20 -19.29 0.58
N SER A 2 2.03 -18.66 0.73
CA SER A 2 1.65 -17.51 -0.11
C SER A 2 2.59 -16.33 0.21
N ALA A 3 2.97 -15.57 -0.82
CA ALA A 3 3.76 -14.36 -0.62
C ALA A 3 2.88 -13.29 0.05
N LEU A 4 3.39 -12.66 1.11
CA LEU A 4 2.71 -11.58 1.81
C LEU A 4 2.76 -10.30 0.95
N TRP A 5 1.61 -9.67 0.77
CA TRP A 5 1.45 -8.44 0.00
C TRP A 5 0.85 -7.33 0.87
N TYR A 6 1.18 -6.09 0.52
CA TYR A 6 0.75 -4.91 1.24
C TYR A 6 0.22 -3.86 0.27
N PHE A 7 -0.88 -3.22 0.64
CA PHE A 7 -1.32 -1.98 0.03
C PHE A 7 -0.82 -0.81 0.87
N VAL A 8 -0.22 0.17 0.22
CA VAL A 8 0.48 1.26 0.89
C VAL A 8 0.04 2.57 0.28
N TRP A 9 -0.23 3.56 1.12
CA TRP A 9 -0.31 4.96 0.69
C TRP A 9 1.03 5.63 0.99
N ILE A 10 1.57 6.33 0.01
CA ILE A 10 2.76 7.16 0.18
C ILE A 10 2.45 8.62 -0.11
N GLU A 11 3.27 9.54 0.40
CA GLU A 11 3.24 10.95 0.00
C GLU A 11 3.71 11.08 -1.45
N GLY A 12 2.82 11.60 -2.30
CA GLY A 12 3.12 11.93 -3.68
C GLY A 12 3.12 13.44 -3.92
N PRO A 13 3.74 13.92 -5.01
CA PRO A 13 3.80 15.34 -5.36
C PRO A 13 2.44 16.01 -5.58
N ARG A 14 1.34 15.24 -5.70
CA ARG A 14 -0.03 15.75 -5.87
C ARG A 14 -1.00 15.26 -4.79
N GLY A 15 -0.46 14.75 -3.67
CA GLY A 15 -1.22 14.11 -2.60
C GLY A 15 -0.90 12.62 -2.49
N PRO A 16 -1.63 11.88 -1.62
CA PRO A 16 -1.37 10.48 -1.38
C PRO A 16 -1.44 9.64 -2.66
N GLU A 17 -0.46 8.76 -2.86
CA GLU A 17 -0.38 7.85 -4.01
C GLU A 17 -0.47 6.37 -3.57
N PRO A 18 -1.33 5.57 -4.23
CA PRO A 18 -1.49 4.17 -3.89
C PRO A 18 -0.37 3.31 -4.48
N GLN A 19 0.16 2.38 -3.69
CA GLN A 19 1.27 1.49 -4.05
C GLN A 19 1.00 0.06 -3.56
N LYS A 20 1.69 -0.92 -4.15
CA LYS A 20 1.58 -2.34 -3.77
C LYS A 20 2.93 -3.02 -3.54
N TRP A 21 3.21 -3.22 -2.25
CA TRP A 21 4.34 -3.90 -1.62
C TRP A 21 4.30 -5.44 -1.71
N SER A 22 5.32 -6.16 -2.17
CA SER A 22 5.56 -7.52 -1.65
C SER A 22 6.30 -7.42 -0.31
N ALA A 23 6.23 -8.43 0.56
CA ALA A 23 6.97 -8.43 1.83
C ALA A 23 8.48 -8.23 1.64
N ASP A 24 9.08 -8.87 0.64
CA ASP A 24 10.51 -8.69 0.35
C ASP A 24 10.82 -7.27 -0.13
N GLY A 25 9.94 -6.71 -0.98
CA GLY A 25 10.03 -5.31 -1.40
C GLY A 25 9.84 -4.34 -0.23
N LEU A 26 9.06 -4.73 0.78
CA LEU A 26 8.81 -3.98 2.00
C LEU A 26 10.08 -3.81 2.85
N TRP A 27 10.84 -4.90 3.03
CA TRP A 27 12.10 -4.90 3.78
C TRP A 27 13.13 -3.97 3.14
N GLY A 28 13.19 -3.95 1.80
CA GLY A 28 14.02 -3.00 1.04
C GLY A 28 13.57 -1.53 1.14
N GLN A 29 12.40 -1.25 1.71
CA GLN A 29 11.79 0.08 1.81
C GLN A 29 11.50 0.51 3.26
N LEU A 30 12.02 -0.22 4.26
CA LEU A 30 11.80 0.10 5.69
C LEU A 30 12.33 1.47 6.14
N GLY A 31 13.20 2.11 5.34
CA GLY A 31 13.69 3.47 5.57
C GLY A 31 12.91 4.58 4.86
N ARG A 32 11.83 4.24 4.13
CA ARG A 32 11.00 5.23 3.44
C ARG A 32 10.19 6.05 4.45
N GLN A 33 10.43 7.36 4.45
CA GLN A 33 9.72 8.31 5.32
C GLN A 33 8.40 8.80 4.72
N ASP A 34 8.19 8.58 3.42
CA ASP A 34 6.98 9.00 2.70
C ASP A 34 5.81 8.01 2.87
N VAL A 35 5.94 6.94 3.67
CA VAL A 35 4.84 6.00 3.89
C VAL A 35 3.84 6.61 4.87
N ILE A 36 2.61 6.83 4.40
CA ILE A 36 1.51 7.35 5.20
C ILE A 36 0.83 6.22 6.00
N VAL A 37 0.46 5.13 5.33
CA VAL A 37 -0.21 3.98 5.96
C VAL A 37 0.02 2.69 5.18
N ARG A 38 -0.05 1.56 5.88
CA ARG A 38 0.06 0.21 5.30
C ARG A 38 -1.09 -0.69 5.72
N TYR A 39 -1.52 -1.52 4.78
CA TYR A 39 -2.50 -2.58 4.99
C TYR A 39 -1.92 -3.91 4.47
N GLU A 40 -1.88 -4.93 5.33
CA GLU A 40 -1.62 -6.29 4.87
C GLU A 40 -2.81 -6.78 4.02
N LEU A 41 -2.50 -7.45 2.90
CA LEU A 41 -3.51 -7.95 1.99
C LEU A 41 -3.71 -9.44 2.18
N SER A 42 -4.98 -9.87 2.21
CA SER A 42 -5.33 -11.27 2.03
C SER A 42 -4.96 -11.76 0.62
N ASP A 43 -4.88 -13.08 0.42
CA ASP A 43 -4.65 -13.69 -0.90
C ASP A 43 -5.67 -13.24 -1.97
N ARG A 44 -6.88 -12.85 -1.57
CA ARG A 44 -7.91 -12.32 -2.46
C ARG A 44 -7.61 -10.86 -2.83
N GLU A 45 -7.32 -10.02 -1.84
CA GLU A 45 -7.00 -8.60 -2.07
C GLU A 45 -5.68 -8.43 -2.82
N ALA A 46 -4.72 -9.33 -2.62
CA ALA A 46 -3.47 -9.38 -3.36
C ALA A 46 -3.66 -9.58 -4.87
N LYS A 47 -4.85 -9.96 -5.35
CA LYS A 47 -5.18 -10.06 -6.78
C LYS A 47 -5.89 -8.82 -7.33
N LEU A 48 -6.30 -7.90 -6.46
CA LEU A 48 -6.99 -6.67 -6.86
C LEU A 48 -6.01 -5.65 -7.45
N SER A 49 -6.55 -4.79 -8.31
CA SER A 49 -5.85 -3.61 -8.85
C SER A 49 -5.66 -2.55 -7.77
N LEU A 50 -4.76 -1.59 -8.01
CA LEU A 50 -4.57 -0.44 -7.09
C LEU A 50 -5.85 0.39 -6.96
N ASP A 51 -6.61 0.59 -8.04
CA ASP A 51 -7.86 1.36 -8.01
C ASP A 51 -8.95 0.66 -7.19
N ASP A 52 -9.05 -0.67 -7.29
CA ASP A 52 -9.97 -1.45 -6.46
C ASP A 52 -9.58 -1.39 -4.98
N LEU A 53 -8.27 -1.51 -4.69
CA LEU A 53 -7.75 -1.39 -3.33
C LEU A 53 -7.96 0.02 -2.76
N ALA A 54 -7.73 1.07 -3.55
CA ALA A 54 -7.96 2.45 -3.15
C ALA A 54 -9.44 2.76 -2.90
N ARG A 55 -10.35 2.11 -3.63
CA ARG A 55 -11.79 2.20 -3.36
C ARG A 55 -12.18 1.53 -2.03
N LEU A 56 -11.55 0.41 -1.68
CA LEU A 56 -11.79 -0.30 -0.42
C LEU A 56 -11.12 0.39 0.78
N ARG A 57 -9.96 0.99 0.55
CA ARG A 57 -9.08 1.62 1.55
C ARG A 57 -8.68 3.02 1.07
N PRO A 58 -9.60 3.99 1.11
CA PRO A 58 -9.32 5.34 0.64
C PRO A 58 -8.15 5.96 1.39
N ALA A 59 -7.47 6.91 0.74
CA ALA A 59 -6.36 7.62 1.33
C ALA A 59 -6.79 8.29 2.65
N PRO A 60 -5.94 8.29 3.68
CA PRO A 60 -6.18 9.10 4.85
C PRO A 60 -6.26 10.57 4.43
N VAL A 61 -7.40 11.21 4.71
CA VAL A 61 -7.52 12.67 4.62
C VAL A 61 -6.94 13.24 5.91
N GLU A 62 -5.84 14.01 5.81
CA GLU A 62 -5.42 14.88 6.91
C GLU A 62 -6.60 15.82 7.23
N ARG A 63 -6.98 15.88 8.52
CA ARG A 63 -7.99 16.81 9.01
C ARG A 63 -7.35 18.13 9.41
#